data_AF-A0AAV0S1M4-F1
#
_entry.id   AF-A0AAV0S1M4-F1
#
_cell.length_a   1.000
_cell.length_b   1.000
_cell.length_c   1.000
_cell.angle_alpha   90.00
_cell.angle_beta   90.00
_cell.angle_gamma   90.00
#
_symmetry.space_group_name_H-M   'P 1'
#
loop_
_entity.id
_entity.type
_entity.pdbx_description
1 polymer ?
#
loop_
_entity_poly.entity_id
_entity_poly.type
_entity_poly.pdbx_seq_one_letter_code
_entity_poly.pdbx_strand_id
1 'polypeptide(L)'
;MALRPIDNALPVPPPERPMKQLKASVPAAAQKEPESKANDENTAPPLQPPAGEASIDYVPSEQLVAIEDPISEIQEMIEGFDSKDWMKLCASLNKARQFAIFHSELLVPNLEKAMSVLVKAMKNPRSALIKTSIMASSDIFSAYGDKLLDSKTDAFDSWLLQLLLKSSQDKKFVCEEADRALSSMVKSMTSLPLLQKLKGYGSHHNLRVRAKAAVSISNAVAKMGMEEMKEFGFVPLAQMAIGLLNDKLPEAREAARKVVVSIYEVYTRDEEEKQEIWQSFCESYLAPVHAHSLIKITAVSP
;
A
#
# COMPACT_ATOMS: atom_id res chain seq x y z
N MET A 1 50.65 50.60 8.22
CA MET A 1 51.18 49.79 7.10
C MET A 1 50.84 48.34 7.38
N ALA A 2 50.22 47.52 6.54
CA ALA A 2 49.58 47.65 5.24
C ALA A 2 48.51 46.52 5.14
N LEU A 3 47.64 46.62 4.14
CA LEU A 3 46.31 46.03 4.01
C LEU A 3 46.27 44.51 3.71
N ARG A 4 45.14 43.87 4.07
CA ARG A 4 44.76 42.50 3.69
C ARG A 4 44.34 42.43 2.20
N PRO A 5 44.64 41.34 1.46
CA PRO A 5 44.05 41.12 0.14
C PRO A 5 42.64 40.52 0.23
N ILE A 6 41.73 41.05 -0.59
CA ILE A 6 40.42 40.50 -0.91
C ILE A 6 40.60 39.73 -2.22
N ASP A 7 40.30 38.44 -2.24
CA ASP A 7 40.26 37.66 -3.48
C ASP A 7 38.80 37.31 -3.79
N ASN A 8 38.30 37.93 -4.86
CA ASN A 8 37.00 37.70 -5.47
C ASN A 8 37.19 36.63 -6.57
N ALA A 9 36.65 35.44 -6.36
CA ALA A 9 36.49 34.45 -7.43
C ALA A 9 35.06 33.85 -7.42
N LEU A 10 34.37 34.02 -8.55
CA LEU A 10 33.01 33.54 -8.82
C LEU A 10 32.96 32.01 -9.02
N PRO A 11 31.84 31.33 -8.74
CA PRO A 11 31.69 29.89 -8.96
C PRO A 11 31.53 29.51 -10.44
N VAL A 12 32.25 28.47 -10.87
CA VAL A 12 32.17 27.83 -12.20
C VAL A 12 30.94 26.92 -12.29
N PRO A 13 30.16 26.90 -13.39
CA PRO A 13 29.01 26.01 -13.54
C PRO A 13 29.40 24.57 -13.96
N PRO A 14 28.59 23.55 -13.60
CA PRO A 14 28.83 22.15 -13.96
C PRO A 14 28.47 21.84 -15.44
N PRO A 15 29.05 20.77 -16.04
CA PRO A 15 28.89 20.46 -17.46
C PRO A 15 27.53 19.81 -17.78
N GLU A 16 26.90 20.28 -18.85
CA GLU A 16 25.62 19.81 -19.39
C GLU A 16 25.72 18.40 -20.01
N ARG A 17 24.69 17.57 -19.79
CA ARG A 17 24.51 16.26 -20.43
C ARG A 17 23.76 16.43 -21.76
N PRO A 18 24.14 15.73 -22.85
CA PRO A 18 23.49 15.92 -24.14
C PRO A 18 22.06 15.35 -24.17
N MET A 19 21.09 16.18 -24.57
CA MET A 19 19.72 15.78 -24.88
C MET A 19 19.64 15.09 -26.25
N LYS A 20 18.98 13.92 -26.29
CA LYS A 20 18.63 13.20 -27.53
C LYS A 20 17.50 13.94 -28.26
N GLN A 21 17.75 14.34 -29.50
CA GLN A 21 16.76 14.94 -30.41
C GLN A 21 15.83 13.87 -31.00
N LEU A 22 14.54 14.23 -31.09
CA LEU A 22 13.51 13.55 -31.88
C LEU A 22 13.53 14.09 -33.33
N LYS A 23 13.54 13.21 -34.33
CA LYS A 23 13.03 13.49 -35.69
C LYS A 23 12.41 12.24 -36.29
N ALA A 24 11.25 12.43 -36.92
CA ALA A 24 10.41 11.41 -37.55
C ALA A 24 10.62 11.36 -39.08
N SER A 25 10.05 10.31 -39.67
CA SER A 25 9.60 10.07 -41.07
C SER A 25 10.51 9.34 -42.10
N VAL A 26 9.91 8.26 -42.63
CA VAL A 26 10.22 7.31 -43.75
C VAL A 26 9.84 7.93 -45.14
N PRO A 27 10.07 7.34 -46.36
CA PRO A 27 10.20 5.91 -46.73
C PRO A 27 11.15 5.48 -47.92
N ALA A 28 11.21 4.14 -48.14
CA ALA A 28 11.25 3.37 -49.41
C ALA A 28 12.56 2.99 -50.18
N ALA A 29 12.76 1.66 -50.26
CA ALA A 29 13.03 0.79 -51.44
C ALA A 29 14.45 0.51 -52.03
N ALA A 30 14.74 -0.81 -52.09
CA ALA A 30 15.37 -1.62 -53.16
C ALA A 30 16.90 -1.91 -53.22
N GLN A 31 17.24 -3.17 -52.90
CA GLN A 31 18.09 -4.18 -53.59
C GLN A 31 19.48 -3.82 -54.15
N LYS A 32 20.54 -4.50 -53.65
CA LYS A 32 21.33 -5.57 -54.34
C LYS A 32 22.61 -5.94 -53.56
N GLU A 33 22.87 -7.24 -53.39
CA GLU A 33 24.17 -7.82 -53.04
C GLU A 33 25.16 -7.76 -54.23
N PRO A 34 26.47 -7.90 -53.97
CA PRO A 34 27.12 -9.17 -54.27
C PRO A 34 28.12 -9.68 -53.21
N GLU A 35 28.33 -10.99 -53.25
CA GLU A 35 29.20 -11.82 -52.42
C GLU A 35 30.69 -11.42 -52.46
N SER A 36 31.37 -11.51 -51.31
CA SER A 36 32.78 -11.95 -51.25
C SER A 36 33.06 -12.64 -49.91
N LYS A 37 33.65 -13.83 -49.99
CA LYS A 37 33.99 -14.71 -48.86
C LYS A 37 35.29 -14.24 -48.20
N ALA A 38 35.27 -14.09 -46.88
CA ALA A 38 36.46 -14.16 -46.04
C ALA A 38 36.07 -14.71 -44.66
N ASN A 39 36.82 -15.72 -44.19
CA ASN A 39 36.58 -16.49 -42.98
C ASN A 39 36.48 -15.63 -41.72
N ASP A 40 35.42 -15.83 -40.93
CA ASP A 40 35.25 -15.27 -39.59
C ASP A 40 35.19 -16.42 -38.58
N GLU A 41 36.31 -16.72 -37.93
CA GLU A 41 36.38 -17.63 -36.77
C GLU A 41 35.98 -16.87 -35.50
N ASN A 42 34.70 -16.51 -35.39
CA ASN A 42 34.10 -16.15 -34.11
C ASN A 42 32.58 -16.40 -34.10
N THR A 43 32.18 -17.66 -34.25
CA THR A 43 30.78 -18.05 -34.05
C THR A 43 30.53 -18.27 -32.57
N ALA A 44 29.96 -17.26 -31.90
CA ALA A 44 29.28 -17.48 -30.62
C ALA A 44 28.15 -18.52 -30.84
N PRO A 45 27.94 -19.48 -29.91
CA PRO A 45 26.83 -20.42 -30.04
C PRO A 45 25.51 -19.66 -30.23
N PRO A 46 24.55 -20.17 -31.03
CA PRO A 46 23.24 -19.57 -31.11
C PRO A 46 22.70 -19.40 -29.69
N LEU A 47 22.41 -18.16 -29.31
CA LEU A 47 21.68 -17.87 -28.08
C LEU A 47 20.41 -18.71 -28.12
N GLN A 48 20.38 -19.77 -27.31
CA GLN A 48 19.13 -20.39 -26.94
C GLN A 48 18.24 -19.25 -26.43
N PRO A 49 16.98 -19.12 -26.90
CA PRO A 49 16.08 -18.16 -26.30
C PRO A 49 16.07 -18.44 -24.79
N PRO A 50 16.16 -17.41 -23.92
CA PRO A 50 16.10 -17.64 -22.49
C PRO A 50 14.87 -18.50 -22.24
N ALA A 51 15.06 -19.65 -21.59
CA ALA A 51 13.96 -20.51 -21.16
C ALA A 51 12.90 -19.59 -20.56
N GLY A 52 11.73 -19.55 -21.21
CA GLY A 52 10.74 -18.49 -20.99
C GLY A 52 10.53 -18.27 -19.51
N GLU A 53 10.67 -17.03 -19.04
CA GLU A 53 10.25 -16.68 -17.69
C GLU A 53 8.80 -17.17 -17.55
N ALA A 54 8.59 -18.18 -16.71
CA ALA A 54 7.26 -18.69 -16.44
C ALA A 54 6.42 -17.51 -15.93
N SER A 55 5.53 -17.00 -16.78
CA SER A 55 4.69 -15.86 -16.45
C SER A 55 3.64 -16.31 -15.45
N ILE A 56 3.66 -15.74 -14.25
CA ILE A 56 2.55 -15.91 -13.30
C ILE A 56 1.35 -15.17 -13.86
N ASP A 57 0.26 -15.90 -14.10
CA ASP A 57 -1.01 -15.31 -14.46
C ASP A 57 -1.70 -14.72 -13.23
N TYR A 58 -2.22 -13.50 -13.35
CA TYR A 58 -2.86 -12.77 -12.26
C TYR A 58 -4.37 -12.78 -12.46
N VAL A 59 -5.00 -13.88 -12.03
CA VAL A 59 -6.45 -14.04 -12.10
C VAL A 59 -7.12 -13.16 -11.02
N PRO A 60 -8.02 -12.23 -11.40
CA PRO A 60 -8.82 -11.45 -10.44
C PRO A 60 -9.67 -12.36 -9.54
N SER A 61 -10.01 -11.88 -8.35
CA SER A 61 -10.71 -12.68 -7.35
C SER A 61 -12.09 -13.15 -7.81
N GLU A 62 -12.78 -12.33 -8.60
CA GLU A 62 -14.10 -12.62 -9.18
C GLU A 62 -14.06 -13.72 -10.25
N GLN A 63 -12.87 -14.05 -10.75
CA GLN A 63 -12.65 -15.07 -11.78
C GLN A 63 -12.02 -16.34 -11.22
N LEU A 64 -11.76 -16.40 -9.91
CA LEU A 64 -11.29 -17.62 -9.27
C LEU A 64 -12.41 -18.67 -9.24
N VAL A 65 -12.00 -19.94 -9.29
CA VAL A 65 -12.92 -21.08 -9.22
C VAL A 65 -12.66 -21.88 -7.94
N ALA A 66 -13.70 -22.57 -7.46
CA ALA A 66 -13.59 -23.45 -6.30
C ALA A 66 -12.63 -24.62 -6.57
N ILE A 67 -12.07 -25.18 -5.50
CA ILE A 67 -11.18 -26.33 -5.56
C ILE A 67 -12.03 -27.60 -5.59
N GLU A 68 -11.72 -28.54 -6.49
CA GLU A 68 -12.50 -29.78 -6.65
C GLU A 68 -12.38 -30.71 -5.44
N ASP A 69 -11.17 -30.91 -4.90
CA ASP A 69 -10.92 -31.68 -3.67
C ASP A 69 -10.18 -30.83 -2.62
N PRO A 70 -10.92 -29.98 -1.86
CA PRO A 70 -10.32 -29.07 -0.88
C PRO A 70 -9.56 -29.78 0.26
N ILE A 71 -9.92 -31.02 0.59
CA ILE A 71 -9.33 -31.76 1.73
C ILE A 71 -7.95 -32.29 1.38
N SER A 72 -7.74 -32.77 0.15
CA SER A 72 -6.42 -33.15 -0.33
C SER A 72 -5.54 -31.92 -0.57
N GLU A 73 -6.11 -30.91 -1.24
CA GLU A 73 -5.41 -29.72 -1.72
C GLU A 73 -4.92 -28.79 -0.61
N ILE A 74 -5.58 -28.78 0.56
CA ILE A 74 -5.13 -27.96 1.69
C ILE A 74 -3.76 -28.40 2.20
N GLN A 75 -3.48 -29.71 2.21
CA GLN A 75 -2.18 -30.24 2.67
C GLN A 75 -1.07 -29.84 1.70
N GLU A 76 -1.30 -29.99 0.39
CA GLU A 76 -0.33 -29.58 -0.63
C GLU A 76 -0.05 -28.06 -0.56
N MET A 77 -1.10 -27.25 -0.35
CA MET A 77 -0.94 -25.81 -0.14
C MET A 77 -0.06 -25.51 1.09
N ILE A 78 -0.31 -26.19 2.22
CA ILE A 78 0.45 -26.00 3.47
C ILE A 78 1.91 -26.42 3.32
N GLU A 79 2.20 -27.49 2.59
CA GLU A 79 3.57 -27.92 2.27
C GLU A 79 4.26 -26.90 1.36
N GLY A 80 3.55 -26.39 0.35
CA GLY A 80 4.10 -25.40 -0.57
C GLY A 80 4.38 -24.03 0.09
N PHE A 81 3.73 -23.70 1.21
CA PHE A 81 4.11 -22.55 2.05
C PHE A 81 5.53 -22.65 2.62
N ASP A 82 6.08 -23.85 2.80
CA ASP A 82 7.45 -24.06 3.28
C ASP A 82 8.47 -24.17 2.12
N SER A 83 8.01 -24.08 0.87
CA SER A 83 8.86 -24.16 -0.31
C SER A 83 9.81 -22.98 -0.42
N LYS A 84 11.07 -23.26 -0.79
CA LYS A 84 12.06 -22.25 -1.20
C LYS A 84 11.91 -21.84 -2.66
N ASP A 85 11.18 -22.62 -3.45
CA ASP A 85 10.85 -22.29 -4.83
C ASP A 85 9.70 -21.27 -4.84
N TRP A 86 10.00 -20.08 -5.36
CA TRP A 86 9.07 -18.96 -5.43
C TRP A 86 7.88 -19.24 -6.34
N MET A 87 8.01 -20.10 -7.35
CA MET A 87 6.90 -20.46 -8.23
C MET A 87 5.90 -21.36 -7.51
N LYS A 88 6.40 -22.35 -6.76
CA LYS A 88 5.55 -23.16 -5.87
C LYS A 88 4.87 -22.31 -4.82
N LEU A 89 5.59 -21.34 -4.25
CA LEU A 89 5.00 -20.41 -3.28
C LEU A 89 3.90 -19.54 -3.90
N CYS A 90 4.07 -19.05 -5.13
CA CYS A 90 3.00 -18.38 -5.87
C CYS A 90 1.78 -19.29 -6.07
N ALA A 91 1.99 -20.56 -6.46
CA ALA A 91 0.92 -21.53 -6.63
C ALA A 91 0.15 -21.77 -5.32
N SER A 92 0.86 -21.97 -4.21
CA SER A 92 0.23 -22.14 -2.88
C SER A 92 -0.50 -20.88 -2.43
N LEU A 93 0.02 -19.68 -2.70
CA LEU A 93 -0.68 -18.43 -2.40
C LEU A 93 -1.95 -18.26 -3.26
N ASN A 94 -1.93 -18.70 -4.52
CA ASN A 94 -3.13 -18.72 -5.35
C ASN A 94 -4.17 -19.75 -4.85
N LYS A 95 -3.74 -20.94 -4.41
CA LYS A 95 -4.62 -21.89 -3.72
C LYS A 95 -5.21 -21.26 -2.45
N ALA A 96 -4.40 -20.55 -1.66
CA ALA A 96 -4.88 -19.85 -0.45
C ALA A 96 -5.97 -18.80 -0.76
N ARG A 97 -5.91 -18.13 -1.92
CA ARG A 97 -6.98 -17.25 -2.42
C ARG A 97 -8.29 -18.02 -2.64
N GLN A 98 -8.21 -19.14 -3.36
CA GLN A 98 -9.38 -20.00 -3.61
C GLN A 98 -9.96 -20.54 -2.30
N PHE A 99 -9.11 -20.99 -1.37
CA PHE A 99 -9.55 -21.41 -0.05
C PHE A 99 -10.23 -20.27 0.73
N ALA A 100 -9.65 -19.07 0.74
CA ALA A 100 -10.26 -17.92 1.41
C ALA A 100 -11.68 -17.61 0.87
N ILE A 101 -11.88 -17.72 -0.44
CA ILE A 101 -13.16 -17.37 -1.08
C ILE A 101 -14.19 -18.51 -0.97
N PHE A 102 -13.81 -19.75 -1.24
CA PHE A 102 -14.75 -20.87 -1.43
C PHE A 102 -14.78 -21.86 -0.27
N HIS A 103 -13.73 -21.90 0.55
CA HIS A 103 -13.52 -22.93 1.58
C HIS A 103 -12.88 -22.35 2.85
N SER A 104 -13.31 -21.16 3.29
CA SER A 104 -12.63 -20.36 4.31
C SER A 104 -12.40 -21.11 5.62
N GLU A 105 -13.37 -21.92 6.04
CA GLU A 105 -13.28 -22.73 7.27
C GLU A 105 -12.09 -23.71 7.27
N LEU A 106 -11.66 -24.21 6.10
CA LEU A 106 -10.50 -25.13 6.00
C LEU A 106 -9.15 -24.42 6.17
N LEU A 107 -9.10 -23.11 5.89
CA LEU A 107 -7.87 -22.32 6.02
C LEU A 107 -7.73 -21.71 7.41
N VAL A 108 -8.81 -21.60 8.20
CA VAL A 108 -8.79 -21.07 9.59
C VAL A 108 -7.64 -21.64 10.44
N PRO A 109 -7.40 -22.97 10.51
CA PRO A 109 -6.31 -23.53 11.33
C PRO A 109 -4.91 -23.10 10.91
N ASN A 110 -4.75 -22.60 9.69
CA ASN A 110 -3.47 -22.23 9.08
C ASN A 110 -3.35 -20.72 8.83
N LEU A 111 -4.26 -19.89 9.36
CA LEU A 111 -4.27 -18.45 9.10
C LEU A 111 -2.98 -17.76 9.56
N GLU A 112 -2.49 -18.05 10.76
CA GLU A 112 -1.24 -17.43 11.25
C GLU A 112 -0.02 -17.86 10.41
N LYS A 113 0.00 -19.12 9.95
CA LYS A 113 1.02 -19.60 9.00
C LYS A 113 0.91 -18.84 7.67
N ALA A 114 -0.29 -18.68 7.13
CA ALA A 114 -0.53 -17.92 5.90
C ALA A 114 -0.07 -16.45 6.05
N MET A 115 -0.43 -15.76 7.13
CA MET A 115 0.05 -14.40 7.43
C MET A 115 1.58 -14.32 7.43
N SER A 116 2.24 -15.26 8.11
CA SER A 116 3.70 -15.32 8.18
C SER A 116 4.34 -15.53 6.79
N VAL A 117 3.70 -16.34 5.95
CA VAL A 117 4.13 -16.59 4.57
C VAL A 117 3.94 -15.36 3.70
N LEU A 118 2.82 -14.64 3.83
CA LEU A 118 2.57 -13.37 3.13
C LEU A 118 3.65 -12.34 3.46
N VAL A 119 4.02 -12.19 4.74
CA VAL A 119 5.12 -11.32 5.17
C VAL A 119 6.43 -11.68 4.47
N LYS A 120 6.79 -12.97 4.46
CA LYS A 120 8.03 -13.45 3.81
C LYS A 120 7.99 -13.22 2.29
N ALA A 121 6.86 -13.49 1.66
CA ALA A 121 6.66 -13.33 0.22
C ALA A 121 6.76 -11.85 -0.21
N MET A 122 6.18 -10.92 0.56
CA MET A 122 6.28 -9.48 0.29
C MET A 122 7.71 -8.95 0.41
N LYS A 123 8.55 -9.57 1.27
CA LYS A 123 9.97 -9.21 1.40
C LYS A 123 10.85 -9.75 0.26
N ASN A 124 10.34 -10.64 -0.59
CA ASN A 124 11.10 -11.21 -1.69
C ASN A 124 11.38 -10.16 -2.79
N PRO A 125 12.52 -10.22 -3.53
CA PRO A 125 12.79 -9.28 -4.62
C PRO A 125 11.92 -9.49 -5.88
N ARG A 126 11.32 -10.68 -6.05
CA ARG A 126 10.53 -11.02 -7.24
C ARG A 126 9.16 -10.39 -7.16
N SER A 127 8.90 -9.43 -8.04
CA SER A 127 7.64 -8.70 -8.04
C SER A 127 6.42 -9.56 -8.34
N ALA A 128 6.58 -10.69 -9.04
CA ALA A 128 5.50 -11.64 -9.23
C ALA A 128 5.01 -12.24 -7.91
N LEU A 129 5.93 -12.76 -7.10
CA LEU A 129 5.62 -13.28 -5.78
C LEU A 129 5.06 -12.19 -4.84
N ILE A 130 5.65 -10.98 -4.87
CA ILE A 130 5.11 -9.86 -4.09
C ILE A 130 3.66 -9.59 -4.50
N LYS A 131 3.37 -9.42 -5.80
CA LYS A 131 2.02 -9.11 -6.26
C LYS A 131 1.04 -10.23 -5.91
N THR A 132 1.39 -11.50 -6.14
CA THR A 132 0.56 -12.66 -5.75
C THR A 132 0.25 -12.67 -4.26
N SER A 133 1.24 -12.37 -3.40
CA SER A 133 1.00 -12.27 -1.95
C SER A 133 0.07 -11.11 -1.58
N ILE A 134 0.11 -9.99 -2.29
CA ILE A 134 -0.80 -8.88 -2.05
C ILE A 134 -2.22 -9.21 -2.52
N MET A 135 -2.38 -9.86 -3.67
CA MET A 135 -3.69 -10.35 -4.13
C MET A 135 -4.29 -11.36 -3.13
N ALA A 136 -3.46 -12.29 -2.63
CA ALA A 136 -3.84 -13.17 -1.54
C ALA A 136 -4.24 -12.43 -0.26
N SER A 137 -3.60 -11.29 0.01
CA SER A 137 -3.94 -10.47 1.15
C SER A 137 -5.35 -9.90 1.05
N SER A 138 -5.74 -9.37 -0.11
CA SER A 138 -7.10 -8.85 -0.36
C SER A 138 -8.18 -9.92 -0.14
N ASP A 139 -7.95 -11.14 -0.63
CA ASP A 139 -8.93 -12.22 -0.51
C ASP A 139 -9.07 -12.69 0.94
N ILE A 140 -7.96 -12.80 1.66
CA ILE A 140 -7.95 -13.14 3.09
C ILE A 140 -8.62 -12.03 3.92
N PHE A 141 -8.33 -10.76 3.67
CA PHE A 141 -9.03 -9.68 4.36
C PHE A 141 -10.54 -9.75 4.15
N SER A 142 -10.97 -9.98 2.90
CA SER A 142 -12.38 -10.06 2.54
C SER A 142 -13.08 -11.26 3.19
N ALA A 143 -12.39 -12.40 3.30
CA ALA A 143 -12.94 -13.63 3.84
C ALA A 143 -13.05 -13.64 5.38
N TYR A 144 -12.09 -13.05 6.09
CA TYR A 144 -11.97 -13.21 7.54
C TYR A 144 -12.27 -11.96 8.35
N GLY A 145 -12.15 -10.75 7.77
CA GLY A 145 -12.47 -9.49 8.45
C GLY A 145 -11.86 -9.41 9.86
N ASP A 146 -12.71 -9.11 10.85
CA ASP A 146 -12.32 -8.93 12.25
C ASP A 146 -11.64 -10.15 12.88
N LYS A 147 -11.91 -11.38 12.39
CA LYS A 147 -11.25 -12.61 12.90
C LYS A 147 -9.73 -12.55 12.80
N LEU A 148 -9.19 -11.72 11.89
CA LEU A 148 -7.75 -11.54 11.71
C LEU A 148 -7.12 -10.72 12.85
N LEU A 149 -7.93 -9.92 13.55
CA LEU A 149 -7.48 -9.05 14.65
C LEU A 149 -7.28 -9.83 15.96
N ASP A 150 -7.86 -11.03 16.05
CA ASP A 150 -7.78 -11.94 17.21
C ASP A 150 -6.46 -12.73 17.29
N SER A 151 -5.54 -12.53 16.33
CA SER A 151 -4.25 -13.22 16.34
C SER A 151 -3.50 -12.94 17.65
N LYS A 152 -2.99 -14.02 18.25
CA LYS A 152 -2.25 -13.96 19.52
C LYS A 152 -0.78 -13.59 19.32
N THR A 153 -0.35 -13.50 18.07
CA THR A 153 1.03 -13.19 17.66
C THR A 153 1.08 -11.80 17.01
N ASP A 154 2.28 -11.31 16.73
CA ASP A 154 2.52 -10.09 15.97
C ASP A 154 2.40 -10.29 14.45
N ALA A 155 1.86 -11.43 13.99
CA ALA A 155 1.76 -11.77 12.58
C ALA A 155 0.94 -10.75 11.79
N PHE A 156 -0.19 -10.30 12.35
CA PHE A 156 -1.03 -9.27 11.73
C PHE A 156 -0.28 -7.94 11.60
N ASP A 157 0.42 -7.50 12.66
CA ASP A 157 1.17 -6.25 12.65
C ASP A 157 2.33 -6.28 11.65
N SER A 158 3.07 -7.39 11.61
CA SER A 158 4.12 -7.61 10.61
C SER A 158 3.57 -7.58 9.18
N TRP A 159 2.41 -8.17 8.94
CA TRP A 159 1.75 -8.22 7.64
C TRP A 159 1.25 -6.86 7.20
N LEU A 160 0.55 -6.14 8.09
CA LEU A 160 0.09 -4.77 7.86
C LEU A 160 1.26 -3.84 7.55
N LEU A 161 2.36 -3.92 8.32
CA LEU A 161 3.56 -3.13 8.05
C LEU A 161 4.13 -3.42 6.66
N GLN A 162 4.17 -4.68 6.22
CA GLN A 162 4.63 -4.99 4.87
C GLN A 162 3.71 -4.40 3.80
N LEU A 163 2.39 -4.47 3.96
CA LEU A 163 1.46 -3.85 3.01
C LEU A 163 1.65 -2.33 2.92
N LEU A 164 1.79 -1.64 4.05
CA LEU A 164 2.05 -0.19 4.09
C LEU A 164 3.37 0.19 3.41
N LEU A 165 4.41 -0.64 3.54
CA LEU A 165 5.67 -0.46 2.81
C LEU A 165 5.50 -0.71 1.31
N LYS A 166 4.69 -1.70 0.91
CA LYS A 166 4.47 -2.02 -0.50
C LYS A 166 3.55 -1.02 -1.20
N SER A 167 2.65 -0.35 -0.49
CA SER A 167 1.80 0.71 -1.04
C SER A 167 2.50 2.07 -1.16
N SER A 168 3.82 2.11 -0.95
CA SER A 168 4.65 3.32 -1.12
C SER A 168 5.97 3.04 -1.87
N GLN A 169 5.99 1.96 -2.66
CA GLN A 169 7.14 1.58 -3.48
C GLN A 169 7.08 2.17 -4.89
N ASP A 170 8.21 2.19 -5.58
CA ASP A 170 8.32 2.83 -6.91
C ASP A 170 7.68 1.98 -8.04
N LYS A 171 7.50 0.67 -7.83
CA LYS A 171 6.86 -0.23 -8.80
C LYS A 171 5.34 -0.05 -8.76
N LYS A 172 4.82 0.80 -9.65
CA LYS A 172 3.41 1.18 -9.76
C LYS A 172 2.44 0.00 -9.65
N PHE A 173 2.63 -1.07 -10.43
CA PHE A 173 1.70 -2.20 -10.43
C PHE A 173 1.62 -2.97 -9.10
N VAL A 174 2.68 -2.93 -8.28
CA VAL A 174 2.70 -3.54 -6.94
C VAL A 174 2.15 -2.55 -5.92
N CYS A 175 2.47 -1.27 -6.06
CA CYS A 175 1.95 -0.19 -5.22
C CYS A 175 0.41 -0.13 -5.28
N GLU A 176 -0.15 -0.12 -6.49
CA GLU A 176 -1.60 -0.08 -6.71
C GLU A 176 -2.30 -1.32 -6.17
N GLU A 177 -1.66 -2.50 -6.28
CA GLU A 177 -2.22 -3.73 -5.70
C GLU A 177 -2.21 -3.65 -4.16
N ALA A 178 -1.15 -3.11 -3.56
CA ALA A 178 -1.09 -2.95 -2.11
C ALA A 178 -2.12 -1.94 -1.59
N ASP A 179 -2.37 -0.87 -2.34
CA ASP A 179 -3.46 0.08 -2.04
C ASP A 179 -4.84 -0.57 -2.13
N ARG A 180 -5.07 -1.43 -3.13
CA ARG A 180 -6.31 -2.23 -3.21
C ARG A 180 -6.45 -3.18 -2.02
N ALA A 181 -5.39 -3.86 -1.61
CA ALA A 181 -5.42 -4.75 -0.45
C ALA A 181 -5.72 -4.01 0.86
N LEU A 182 -5.10 -2.85 1.09
CA LEU A 182 -5.41 -1.99 2.24
C LEU A 182 -6.86 -1.49 2.21
N SER A 183 -7.39 -1.18 1.02
CA SER A 183 -8.79 -0.78 0.85
C SER A 183 -9.75 -1.94 1.13
N SER A 184 -9.40 -3.16 0.70
CA SER A 184 -10.15 -4.39 1.00
C SER A 184 -10.20 -4.65 2.51
N MET A 185 -9.06 -4.51 3.21
CA MET A 185 -8.99 -4.57 4.68
C MET A 185 -9.94 -3.59 5.36
N VAL A 186 -9.90 -2.31 4.98
CA VAL A 186 -10.80 -1.30 5.55
C VAL A 186 -12.26 -1.60 5.23
N LYS A 187 -12.55 -2.15 4.04
CA LYS A 187 -13.92 -2.51 3.65
C LYS A 187 -14.47 -3.69 4.48
N SER A 188 -13.65 -4.70 4.75
CA SER A 188 -14.08 -5.96 5.35
C SER A 188 -14.08 -6.00 6.88
N MET A 189 -13.41 -5.06 7.55
CA MET A 189 -13.32 -5.00 9.00
C MET A 189 -14.23 -3.92 9.60
N THR A 190 -14.63 -4.13 10.86
CA THR A 190 -15.30 -3.12 11.67
C THR A 190 -14.34 -1.98 11.97
N SER A 191 -14.86 -0.75 11.88
CA SER A 191 -14.04 0.46 11.82
C SER A 191 -13.25 0.72 13.10
N LEU A 192 -13.90 0.57 14.26
CA LEU A 192 -13.28 0.83 15.57
C LEU A 192 -12.08 -0.10 15.90
N PRO A 193 -12.21 -1.44 15.88
CA PRO A 193 -11.08 -2.32 16.20
C PRO A 193 -9.94 -2.19 15.17
N LEU A 194 -10.27 -2.00 13.89
CA LEU A 194 -9.26 -1.72 12.87
C LEU A 194 -8.51 -0.40 13.15
N LEU A 195 -9.24 0.66 13.52
CA LEU A 195 -8.64 1.93 13.86
C LEU A 195 -7.69 1.81 15.07
N GLN A 196 -8.07 1.03 16.07
CA GLN A 196 -7.22 0.75 17.23
C GLN A 196 -5.89 0.07 16.85
N LYS A 197 -5.88 -0.78 15.82
CA LYS A 197 -4.65 -1.34 15.26
C LYS A 197 -3.86 -0.33 14.42
N LEU A 198 -4.54 0.45 13.58
CA LEU A 198 -3.90 1.41 12.68
C LEU A 198 -3.25 2.61 13.39
N LYS A 199 -3.77 3.03 14.56
CA LYS A 199 -3.32 4.26 15.25
C LYS A 199 -1.80 4.30 15.51
N GLY A 200 -1.17 3.15 15.78
CA GLY A 200 0.27 3.05 15.98
C GLY A 200 1.07 3.42 14.72
N TYR A 201 0.54 3.13 13.54
CA TYR A 201 1.19 3.43 12.26
C TYR A 201 1.02 4.89 11.85
N GLY A 202 -0.02 5.58 12.34
CA GLY A 202 -0.22 7.02 12.13
C GLY A 202 0.87 7.91 12.75
N SER A 203 1.69 7.38 13.65
CA SER A 203 2.83 8.08 14.28
C SER A 203 4.19 7.42 13.97
N HIS A 204 4.23 6.51 13.01
CA HIS A 204 5.44 5.75 12.65
C HIS A 204 6.63 6.63 12.21
N HIS A 205 7.86 6.22 12.50
CA HIS A 205 9.05 7.02 12.15
C HIS A 205 9.25 7.15 10.62
N ASN A 206 8.93 6.09 9.86
CA ASN A 206 8.96 6.10 8.40
C ASN A 206 7.79 6.93 7.84
N LEU A 207 8.11 8.04 7.15
CA LEU A 207 7.13 8.97 6.56
C LEU A 207 6.14 8.27 5.62
N ARG A 208 6.63 7.33 4.79
CA ARG A 208 5.80 6.64 3.80
C ARG A 208 4.78 5.71 4.46
N VAL A 209 5.22 4.97 5.47
CA VAL A 209 4.31 4.12 6.28
C VAL A 209 3.23 4.97 6.94
N ARG A 210 3.59 6.12 7.53
CA ARG A 210 2.60 7.04 8.11
C ARG A 210 1.59 7.54 7.10
N ALA A 211 2.03 7.95 5.91
CA ALA A 211 1.11 8.46 4.88
C ALA A 211 0.10 7.40 4.43
N LYS A 212 0.56 6.17 4.18
CA LYS A 212 -0.34 5.08 3.80
C LYS A 212 -1.26 4.68 4.96
N ALA A 213 -0.76 4.67 6.19
CA ALA A 213 -1.57 4.42 7.37
C ALA A 213 -2.63 5.51 7.57
N ALA A 214 -2.27 6.78 7.37
CA ALA A 214 -3.20 7.90 7.45
C ALA A 214 -4.38 7.74 6.48
N VAL A 215 -4.13 7.26 5.25
CA VAL A 215 -5.20 6.96 4.29
C VAL A 215 -6.11 5.84 4.80
N SER A 216 -5.56 4.73 5.29
CA SER A 216 -6.36 3.65 5.88
C SER A 216 -7.15 4.11 7.11
N ILE A 217 -6.55 4.94 7.97
CA ILE A 217 -7.20 5.56 9.13
C ILE A 217 -8.37 6.44 8.67
N SER A 218 -8.15 7.31 7.69
CA SER A 218 -9.19 8.17 7.14
C SER A 218 -10.37 7.37 6.59
N ASN A 219 -10.09 6.29 5.87
CA ASN A 219 -11.14 5.44 5.32
C ASN A 219 -11.90 4.66 6.42
N ALA A 220 -11.22 4.25 7.50
CA ALA A 220 -11.87 3.63 8.64
C ALA A 220 -12.76 4.63 9.40
N VAL A 221 -12.26 5.84 9.69
CA VAL A 221 -13.02 6.90 10.36
C VAL A 221 -14.23 7.33 9.54
N ALA A 222 -14.12 7.42 8.22
CA ALA A 222 -15.24 7.78 7.35
C ALA A 222 -16.41 6.77 7.40
N LYS A 223 -16.16 5.52 7.82
CA LYS A 223 -17.20 4.51 8.03
C LYS A 223 -17.82 4.56 9.43
N MET A 224 -17.22 5.30 10.37
CA MET A 224 -17.66 5.28 11.77
C MET A 224 -18.94 6.08 11.99
N GLY A 225 -19.85 5.53 12.78
CA GLY A 225 -21.01 6.25 13.31
C GLY A 225 -20.69 7.05 14.58
N MET A 226 -21.70 7.77 15.07
CA MET A 226 -21.61 8.56 16.30
C MET A 226 -21.17 7.71 17.51
N GLU A 227 -21.73 6.52 17.68
CA GLU A 227 -21.43 5.65 18.82
C GLU A 227 -19.99 5.12 18.78
N GLU A 228 -19.49 4.69 17.61
CA GLU A 228 -18.10 4.26 17.45
C GLU A 228 -17.10 5.42 17.69
N MET A 229 -17.42 6.63 17.22
CA MET A 229 -16.56 7.80 17.44
C MET A 229 -16.58 8.26 18.90
N LYS A 230 -17.72 8.15 19.60
CA LYS A 230 -17.80 8.39 21.05
C LYS A 230 -16.97 7.36 21.82
N GLU A 231 -17.07 6.08 21.45
CA GLU A 231 -16.33 5.01 22.10
C GLU A 231 -14.81 5.17 21.94
N PHE A 232 -14.34 5.54 20.74
CA PHE A 232 -12.94 5.90 20.56
C PHE A 232 -12.57 7.21 21.28
N GLY A 233 -13.49 8.17 21.25
CA GLY A 233 -13.35 9.53 21.76
C GLY A 233 -13.04 10.53 20.65
N PHE A 234 -13.87 11.57 20.55
CA PHE A 234 -13.69 12.68 19.59
C PHE A 234 -12.37 13.43 19.78
N VAL A 235 -11.95 13.65 21.03
CA VAL A 235 -10.68 14.35 21.33
C VAL A 235 -9.47 13.52 20.86
N PRO A 236 -9.33 12.23 21.20
CA PRO A 236 -8.31 11.36 20.61
C PRO A 236 -8.31 11.31 19.09
N LEU A 237 -9.49 11.25 18.44
CA LEU A 237 -9.60 11.29 16.98
C LEU A 237 -9.03 12.60 16.40
N ALA A 238 -9.42 13.74 16.99
CA ALA A 238 -8.93 15.05 16.58
C ALA A 238 -7.41 15.17 16.77
N GLN A 239 -6.87 14.70 17.90
CA GLN A 239 -5.42 14.70 18.17
C GLN A 239 -4.64 13.84 17.17
N MET A 240 -5.17 12.68 16.80
CA MET A 240 -4.58 11.84 15.76
C MET A 240 -4.52 12.55 14.41
N ALA A 241 -5.60 13.24 14.01
CA ALA A 241 -5.61 14.04 12.79
C ALA A 241 -4.60 15.19 12.86
N ILE A 242 -4.55 15.92 13.97
CA ILE A 242 -3.62 17.03 14.19
C ILE A 242 -2.16 16.60 14.02
N GLY A 243 -1.78 15.43 14.55
CA GLY A 243 -0.44 14.88 14.40
C GLY A 243 -0.02 14.68 12.93
N LEU A 244 -0.99 14.51 12.03
CA LEU A 244 -0.80 14.30 10.60
C LEU A 244 -1.00 15.55 9.74
N LEU A 245 -1.64 16.62 10.25
CA LEU A 245 -1.90 17.86 9.49
C LEU A 245 -0.63 18.57 9.02
N ASN A 246 0.47 18.41 9.77
CA ASN A 246 1.78 18.99 9.46
C ASN A 246 2.79 17.96 8.94
N ASP A 247 2.30 16.80 8.49
CA ASP A 247 3.19 15.75 7.95
C ASP A 247 3.94 16.24 6.70
N LYS A 248 5.15 15.69 6.50
CA LYS A 248 5.99 15.98 5.34
C LYS A 248 5.36 15.50 4.03
N LEU A 249 4.56 14.43 4.06
CA LEU A 249 3.92 13.90 2.86
C LEU A 249 2.52 14.51 2.65
N PRO A 250 2.19 14.98 1.43
CA PRO A 250 0.88 15.58 1.15
C PRO A 250 -0.29 14.61 1.36
N GLU A 251 -0.09 13.32 1.05
CA GLU A 251 -1.08 12.25 1.22
C GLU A 251 -1.51 12.11 2.70
N ALA A 252 -0.56 12.14 3.63
CA ALA A 252 -0.85 12.11 5.07
C ALA A 252 -1.70 13.32 5.50
N ARG A 253 -1.32 14.52 5.03
CA ARG A 253 -2.05 15.76 5.35
C ARG A 253 -3.46 15.77 4.78
N GLU A 254 -3.65 15.22 3.57
CA GLU A 254 -4.97 15.12 2.95
C GLU A 254 -5.88 14.15 3.71
N ALA A 255 -5.36 12.97 4.06
CA ALA A 255 -6.10 12.02 4.88
C ALA A 255 -6.46 12.62 6.25
N ALA A 256 -5.57 13.38 6.88
CA ALA A 256 -5.85 14.08 8.12
C ALA A 256 -7.01 15.09 8.00
N ARG A 257 -7.07 15.86 6.91
CA ARG A 257 -8.20 16.77 6.65
C ARG A 257 -9.52 16.01 6.51
N LYS A 258 -9.52 14.87 5.82
CA LYS A 258 -10.71 14.01 5.69
C LYS A 258 -11.17 13.48 7.04
N VAL A 259 -10.25 13.05 7.92
CA VAL A 259 -10.58 12.66 9.30
C VAL A 259 -11.26 13.81 10.06
N VAL A 260 -10.72 15.03 9.97
CA VAL A 260 -11.31 16.22 10.62
C VAL A 260 -12.74 16.46 10.11
N VAL A 261 -12.96 16.38 8.80
CA VAL A 261 -14.29 16.55 8.20
C VAL A 261 -15.26 15.48 8.69
N SER A 262 -14.86 14.20 8.71
CA SER A 262 -15.70 13.11 9.22
C SER A 262 -16.06 13.29 10.70
N ILE A 263 -15.12 13.76 11.52
CA ILE A 263 -15.38 14.07 12.93
C ILE A 263 -16.44 15.18 13.03
N TYR A 264 -16.27 16.27 12.28
CA TYR A 264 -17.20 17.39 12.26
C TYR A 264 -18.61 16.94 11.85
N GLU A 265 -18.74 16.25 10.71
CA GLU A 265 -20.02 15.78 10.19
C GLU A 265 -20.79 14.88 11.17
N VAL A 266 -20.07 14.05 11.93
CA VAL A 266 -20.68 13.15 12.92
C VAL A 266 -20.97 13.88 14.23
N TYR A 267 -20.03 14.69 14.72
CA TYR A 267 -20.16 15.40 16.00
C TYR A 267 -21.29 16.44 15.97
N THR A 268 -21.48 17.12 14.84
CA THR A 268 -22.47 18.18 14.68
C THR A 268 -23.69 17.75 13.87
N ARG A 269 -23.94 16.45 13.71
CA ARG A 269 -24.95 15.93 12.78
C ARG A 269 -26.34 16.51 13.05
N ASP A 270 -26.74 16.48 14.32
CA ASP A 270 -28.08 16.81 14.82
C ASP A 270 -28.14 18.21 15.45
N GLU A 271 -27.09 19.01 15.28
CA GLU A 271 -26.97 20.37 15.84
C GLU A 271 -27.43 21.41 14.82
N GLU A 272 -28.20 22.41 15.27
CA GLU A 272 -28.64 23.53 14.43
C GLU A 272 -27.46 24.48 14.13
N GLU A 273 -26.68 24.83 15.15
CA GLU A 273 -25.53 25.74 15.06
C GLU A 273 -24.20 24.98 14.92
N LYS A 274 -24.09 24.15 13.87
CA LYS A 274 -22.96 23.21 13.67
C LYS A 274 -21.58 23.84 13.84
N GLN A 275 -21.35 25.01 13.24
CA GLN A 275 -20.06 25.69 13.30
C GLN A 275 -19.73 26.22 14.70
N GLU A 276 -20.72 26.70 15.45
CA GLU A 276 -20.52 27.19 16.82
C GLU A 276 -20.23 26.04 17.78
N ILE A 277 -20.97 24.93 17.66
CA ILE A 277 -20.72 23.71 18.43
C ILE A 277 -19.32 23.13 18.13
N TRP A 278 -18.92 23.12 16.85
CA TRP A 278 -17.60 22.68 16.45
C TRP A 278 -16.48 23.58 16.96
N GLN A 279 -16.67 24.91 16.88
CA GLN A 279 -15.73 25.88 17.41
C GLN A 279 -15.55 25.71 18.92
N SER A 280 -16.66 25.59 19.66
CA SER A 280 -16.65 25.34 21.10
C SER A 280 -15.89 24.05 21.46
N PHE A 281 -16.12 22.96 20.72
CA PHE A 281 -15.34 21.73 20.86
C PHE A 281 -13.85 21.97 20.64
N CYS A 282 -13.48 22.63 19.54
CA CYS A 282 -12.09 22.88 19.20
C CYS A 282 -11.37 23.72 20.26
N GLU A 283 -11.98 24.80 20.72
CA GLU A 283 -11.41 25.73 21.69
C GLU A 283 -11.35 25.14 23.12
N SER A 284 -12.31 24.27 23.47
CA SER A 284 -12.36 23.64 24.79
C SER A 284 -11.34 22.51 24.97
N TYR A 285 -11.04 21.76 23.90
CA TYR A 285 -10.27 20.52 24.00
C TYR A 285 -8.90 20.56 23.32
N LEU A 286 -8.58 21.60 22.54
CA LEU A 286 -7.35 21.68 21.76
C LEU A 286 -6.57 22.97 22.04
N ALA A 287 -5.25 22.94 21.81
CA ALA A 287 -4.44 24.15 21.86
C ALA A 287 -4.89 25.16 20.78
N PRO A 288 -4.79 26.48 21.02
CA PRO A 288 -5.33 27.51 20.12
C PRO A 288 -4.93 27.38 18.64
N VAL A 289 -3.68 27.02 18.37
CA VAL A 289 -3.18 26.81 17.00
C VAL A 289 -3.85 25.62 16.31
N HIS A 290 -4.09 24.55 17.06
CA HIS A 290 -4.76 23.35 16.55
C HIS A 290 -6.25 23.57 16.38
N ALA A 291 -6.90 24.25 17.34
CA ALA A 291 -8.30 24.64 17.24
C ALA A 291 -8.56 25.46 15.97
N HIS A 292 -7.77 26.51 15.74
CA HIS A 292 -7.88 27.34 14.54
C HIS A 292 -7.68 26.54 13.25
N SER A 293 -6.74 25.59 13.25
CA SER A 293 -6.50 24.73 12.08
C SER A 293 -7.70 23.85 11.76
N LEU A 294 -8.32 23.24 12.76
CA LEU A 294 -9.49 22.37 12.59
C LEU A 294 -10.73 23.15 12.16
N ILE A 295 -11.01 24.28 12.79
CA ILE A 295 -12.10 25.20 12.41
C ILE A 295 -11.96 25.62 10.95
N LYS A 296 -10.74 25.99 10.52
CA LYS A 296 -10.49 26.40 9.13
C LYS A 296 -10.74 25.26 8.13
N ILE A 297 -10.45 24.01 8.48
CA ILE A 297 -10.66 22.87 7.58
C ILE A 297 -12.15 22.67 7.31
N THR A 298 -12.99 22.80 8.33
CA THR A 298 -14.44 22.55 8.25
C THR A 298 -15.24 23.74 7.76
N ALA A 299 -14.69 24.96 7.86
CA ALA A 299 -15.31 26.19 7.33
C ALA A 299 -15.40 26.21 5.78
N VAL A 300 -14.68 25.31 5.09
CA VAL A 300 -14.65 25.22 3.61
C VAL A 300 -15.44 24.00 3.10
N SER A 301 -15.92 23.13 3.99
CA SER A 301 -16.81 22.02 3.60
C SER A 301 -18.23 22.56 3.40
N PRO A 302 -18.88 22.27 2.25
CA PRO A 302 -20.28 22.61 2.02
C PRO A 302 -21.23 21.87 2.96
#